data_AF-A0A380KWT5-F1
#
_entry.id   AF-A0A380KWT5-F1
#
_cell.length_a   1.000
_cell.length_b   1.000
_cell.length_c   1.000
_cell.angle_alpha   90.00
_cell.angle_beta   90.00
_cell.angle_gamma   90.00
#
_symmetry.space_group_name_H-M   'P 1'
#
loop_
_entity.id
_entity.type
_entity.pdbx_description
1 polymer ?
#
loop_
_entity_poly.entity_id
_entity_poly.type
_entity_poly.pdbx_seq_one_letter_code
_entity_poly.pdbx_strand_id
1 'polypeptide(L)'
;MKKLFLTIKKSTVKAFTLIEMLVVLLIISVLMLLFVPNLTKQKDAVTEKGNAAVVKVVESQAELYALDHPNDTVTVAKLQMEGKITDSQAKAYRAYYAKNTSETPNVGS
;
A
#
# COMPACT_ATOMS: atom_id res chain seq x y z
N MET A 1 46.34 -37.65 44.16
CA MET A 1 45.07 -36.91 44.23
C MET A 1 44.88 -36.10 42.96
N LYS A 2 43.83 -36.43 42.20
CA LYS A 2 43.17 -35.60 41.18
C LYS A 2 44.06 -34.85 40.18
N LYS A 3 44.38 -35.51 39.06
CA LYS A 3 44.65 -34.88 37.75
C LYS A 3 43.39 -34.08 37.30
N LEU A 4 43.09 -32.96 37.95
CA LEU A 4 41.79 -32.27 37.80
C LEU A 4 41.73 -31.25 36.67
N PHE A 5 42.84 -30.80 36.10
CA PHE A 5 42.75 -29.81 35.03
C PHE A 5 42.69 -30.51 33.68
N LEU A 6 41.49 -31.05 33.42
CA LEU A 6 40.96 -31.37 32.10
C LEU A 6 41.33 -30.24 31.13
N THR A 7 42.29 -30.52 30.27
CA THR A 7 42.60 -29.74 29.06
C THR A 7 41.31 -29.52 28.29
N ILE A 8 40.70 -28.34 28.43
CA ILE A 8 39.56 -27.92 27.63
C ILE A 8 40.08 -27.79 26.20
N LYS A 9 39.90 -28.85 25.40
CA LYS A 9 40.09 -28.84 23.96
C LYS A 9 39.16 -27.75 23.40
N LYS A 10 39.74 -26.58 23.08
CA LYS A 10 39.04 -25.46 22.44
C LYS A 10 38.50 -25.94 21.10
N SER A 11 37.21 -26.27 21.04
CA SER A 11 36.53 -26.59 19.79
C SER A 11 36.30 -25.28 19.04
N THR A 12 37.20 -24.94 18.12
CA THR A 12 37.02 -23.81 17.20
C THR A 12 36.02 -24.25 16.13
N VAL A 13 34.73 -24.17 16.43
CA VAL A 13 33.68 -24.34 15.43
C VAL A 13 33.76 -23.18 14.44
N LYS A 14 34.15 -23.47 13.20
CA LYS A 14 34.15 -22.52 12.08
C LYS A 14 32.70 -22.33 11.58
N ALA A 15 31.83 -21.75 12.40
CA ALA A 15 30.41 -21.51 12.09
C ALA A 15 30.18 -20.16 11.38
N PHE A 16 31.01 -19.84 10.39
CA PHE A 16 30.86 -18.65 9.55
C PHE A 16 31.49 -18.91 8.19
N THR A 17 31.08 -20.00 7.55
CA THR A 17 31.54 -20.31 6.19
C THR A 17 30.69 -19.57 5.17
N LEU A 18 31.26 -19.28 3.99
CA LEU A 18 30.50 -18.70 2.87
C LEU A 18 29.35 -19.61 2.43
N ILE A 19 29.50 -20.93 2.56
CA ILE A 19 28.47 -21.92 2.26
C ILE A 19 27.25 -21.73 3.18
N GLU A 20 27.50 -21.46 4.47
CA GLU A 20 26.44 -21.21 5.46
C GLU A 20 25.63 -19.95 5.09
N MET A 21 26.31 -18.88 4.67
CA MET A 21 25.64 -17.67 4.17
C MET A 21 24.87 -17.90 2.88
N LEU A 22 25.36 -18.75 1.98
CA LEU A 22 24.64 -19.16 0.77
C LEU A 22 23.32 -19.86 1.08
N VAL A 23 23.33 -20.82 2.02
CA VAL A 23 22.11 -21.54 2.43
C VAL A 23 21.11 -20.59 3.10
N VAL A 24 21.59 -19.64 3.92
CA VAL A 24 20.74 -18.62 4.55
C VAL A 24 20.09 -17.70 3.52
N LEU A 25 20.84 -17.20 2.54
CA LEU A 25 20.30 -16.38 1.47
C LEU A 25 19.28 -17.15 0.61
N LEU A 26 19.52 -18.43 0.37
CA LEU A 26 18.56 -19.30 -0.32
C LEU A 26 17.24 -19.37 0.45
N ILE A 27 17.28 -19.65 1.76
CA ILE A 27 16.06 -19.71 2.59
C ILE A 27 15.34 -18.36 2.61
N ILE A 28 16.06 -17.25 2.83
CA ILE A 28 15.48 -15.90 2.84
C ILE A 28 14.82 -15.59 1.49
N SER A 29 15.44 -15.95 0.36
CA SER A 29 14.86 -15.71 -0.96
C SER A 29 13.51 -16.42 -1.16
N VAL A 30 13.38 -17.68 -0.72
CA VAL A 30 12.12 -18.43 -0.79
C VAL A 30 11.07 -17.78 0.12
N LEU A 31 11.44 -17.38 1.33
CA LEU A 31 10.53 -16.67 2.23
C LEU A 31 10.07 -15.32 1.64
N MET A 32 10.99 -14.55 1.03
CA MET A 32 10.67 -13.30 0.34
C MET A 32 9.69 -13.52 -0.81
N LEU A 33 9.87 -14.57 -1.61
CA LEU A 33 8.94 -14.90 -2.70
C LEU A 33 7.53 -15.21 -2.21
N LEU A 34 7.36 -15.78 -1.00
CA LEU A 34 6.05 -16.02 -0.41
C LEU A 34 5.45 -14.76 0.25
N PHE A 35 6.29 -13.93 0.89
CA PHE A 35 5.81 -12.74 1.61
C PHE A 35 5.55 -11.52 0.72
N VAL A 36 6.42 -11.24 -0.25
CA VAL A 36 6.29 -10.09 -1.17
C VAL A 36 4.93 -10.05 -1.89
N PRO A 37 4.43 -11.12 -2.53
CA PRO A 37 3.14 -11.06 -3.21
C PRO A 37 1.98 -10.81 -2.25
N ASN A 38 2.05 -11.34 -1.03
CA ASN A 38 1.02 -11.11 -0.01
C ASN A 38 1.03 -9.66 0.48
N LEU A 39 2.21 -9.06 0.69
CA LEU A 39 2.37 -7.66 1.07
C LEU A 39 1.89 -6.70 -0.04
N THR A 40 2.24 -6.97 -1.29
CA THR A 40 1.79 -6.15 -2.43
C THR A 40 0.26 -6.14 -2.54
N LYS A 41 -0.39 -7.31 -2.45
CA LYS A 41 -1.85 -7.40 -2.47
C LYS A 41 -2.52 -6.63 -1.32
N GLN A 42 -1.95 -6.67 -0.12
CA GLN A 42 -2.46 -5.90 1.01
C GLN A 42 -2.33 -4.39 0.80
N LYS A 43 -1.17 -3.94 0.28
CA LYS A 43 -0.95 -2.52 -0.07
C LYS A 43 -1.95 -2.04 -1.13
N ASP A 44 -2.19 -2.85 -2.15
CA ASP A 44 -3.15 -2.53 -3.21
C ASP A 44 -4.58 -2.45 -2.66
N ALA A 45 -4.98 -3.38 -1.79
CA ALA A 45 -6.29 -3.38 -1.15
C ALA A 45 -6.49 -2.19 -0.20
N VAL A 46 -5.47 -1.80 0.55
CA VAL A 46 -5.52 -0.60 1.41
C VAL A 46 -5.62 0.67 0.57
N THR A 47 -4.85 0.75 -0.52
CA THR A 47 -4.92 1.89 -1.46
C THR A 47 -6.31 1.99 -2.09
N GLU A 48 -6.89 0.87 -2.48
CA GLU A 48 -8.25 0.82 -3.05
C GLU A 48 -9.30 1.32 -2.05
N LYS A 49 -9.26 0.82 -0.81
CA LYS A 49 -10.17 1.28 0.25
C LYS A 49 -9.98 2.76 0.56
N GLY A 50 -8.74 3.25 0.55
CA GLY A 50 -8.43 4.67 0.70
C GLY A 50 -9.04 5.51 -0.42
N ASN A 51 -8.90 5.07 -1.67
CA ASN A 51 -9.49 5.74 -2.83
C ASN A 51 -11.02 5.74 -2.76
N ALA A 52 -11.65 4.63 -2.34
CA ALA A 52 -13.09 4.55 -2.13
C ALA A 52 -13.59 5.57 -1.08
N ALA A 53 -12.84 5.74 0.02
CA ALA A 53 -13.17 6.76 1.02
C ALA A 53 -13.05 8.18 0.45
N VAL A 54 -12.03 8.43 -0.39
CA VAL A 54 -11.87 9.71 -1.09
C VAL A 54 -13.02 9.95 -2.07
N VAL A 55 -13.51 8.93 -2.77
CA VAL A 55 -14.70 9.04 -3.63
C VAL A 55 -15.88 9.59 -2.84
N LYS A 56 -16.15 9.04 -1.65
CA LYS A 56 -17.26 9.53 -0.82
C LYS A 56 -17.10 10.98 -0.40
N VAL A 57 -15.87 11.42 -0.12
CA VAL A 57 -15.58 12.84 0.20
C VAL A 57 -15.85 13.73 -1.01
N VAL A 58 -15.36 13.36 -2.20
CA VAL A 58 -15.57 14.14 -3.44
C VAL A 58 -17.05 14.22 -3.79
N GLU A 59 -17.78 13.12 -3.67
CA GLU A 59 -19.25 13.11 -3.88
C GLU A 59 -19.97 13.99 -2.87
N SER A 60 -19.59 13.95 -1.60
CA SER A 60 -20.19 14.83 -0.58
C SER A 60 -19.92 16.31 -0.89
N GLN A 61 -18.72 16.66 -1.35
CA GLN A 61 -18.44 18.03 -1.79
C GLN A 61 -19.22 18.41 -3.05
N ALA A 62 -19.45 17.45 -3.95
CA ALA A 62 -20.27 17.65 -5.14
C ALA A 62 -21.74 17.90 -4.79
N GLU A 63 -22.29 17.11 -3.86
CA GLU A 63 -23.64 17.27 -3.33
C GLU A 63 -23.80 18.64 -2.66
N LEU A 64 -22.88 19.03 -1.78
CA LEU A 64 -22.89 20.35 -1.14
C LEU A 64 -22.83 21.48 -2.17
N TYR A 65 -21.98 21.34 -3.19
CA TYR A 65 -21.87 22.32 -4.25
C TYR A 65 -23.16 22.45 -5.07
N ALA A 66 -23.80 21.32 -5.40
CA ALA A 66 -25.08 21.31 -6.11
C ALA A 66 -26.22 21.95 -5.30
N LEU A 67 -26.19 21.83 -3.97
CA LEU A 67 -27.17 22.49 -3.10
C LEU A 67 -27.02 24.02 -3.15
N ASP A 68 -25.79 24.53 -3.19
CA ASP A 68 -25.51 25.96 -3.30
C ASP A 68 -25.74 26.48 -4.74
N HIS A 69 -25.59 25.62 -5.76
CA HIS A 69 -25.66 25.96 -7.18
C HIS A 69 -26.61 25.03 -7.96
N PRO A 70 -27.94 25.14 -7.76
CA PRO A 70 -28.92 24.15 -8.24
C PRO A 70 -29.05 24.04 -9.77
N ASN A 71 -28.56 25.03 -10.52
CA ASN A 71 -28.64 25.06 -11.99
C ASN A 71 -27.29 24.76 -12.66
N ASP A 72 -26.30 24.31 -11.89
CA ASP A 72 -24.94 24.15 -12.35
C ASP A 72 -24.53 22.68 -12.48
N THR A 73 -23.68 22.38 -13.46
CA THR A 73 -23.18 21.01 -13.66
C THR A 73 -21.95 20.79 -12.78
N VAL A 74 -22.05 19.84 -11.85
CA VAL A 74 -20.94 19.53 -10.95
C VAL A 74 -19.94 18.60 -11.63
N THR A 75 -18.70 19.06 -11.73
CA THR A 75 -17.57 18.29 -12.26
C THR A 75 -16.41 18.29 -11.28
N VAL A 76 -15.58 17.24 -11.34
CA VAL A 76 -14.36 17.14 -10.52
C VAL A 76 -13.44 18.33 -10.80
N ALA A 77 -13.29 18.73 -12.07
CA ALA A 77 -12.50 19.90 -12.44
C ALA A 77 -13.00 21.19 -11.79
N LYS A 78 -14.32 21.36 -11.67
CA LYS A 78 -14.91 22.53 -11.03
C LYS A 78 -14.69 22.54 -9.52
N LEU A 79 -14.90 21.38 -8.87
CA LEU A 79 -14.61 21.23 -7.44
C LEU A 79 -13.14 21.50 -7.11
N GLN A 80 -12.20 21.16 -8.02
CA GLN A 80 -10.79 21.52 -7.88
C GLN A 80 -10.56 23.02 -8.04
N MET A 81 -11.12 23.63 -9.08
CA MET A 81 -10.96 25.05 -9.38
C MET A 81 -11.48 25.94 -8.25
N GLU A 82 -12.56 25.52 -7.60
CA GLU A 82 -13.14 26.21 -6.44
C GLU A 82 -12.50 25.83 -5.10
N GLY A 83 -11.46 24.99 -5.11
CA GLY A 83 -10.73 24.57 -3.92
C GLY A 83 -11.54 23.70 -2.95
N LYS A 84 -12.66 23.12 -3.39
CA LYS A 84 -13.48 22.19 -2.59
C LYS A 84 -12.79 20.82 -2.43
N ILE A 85 -11.97 20.44 -3.41
CA ILE A 85 -11.16 19.23 -3.37
C ILE A 85 -9.72 19.53 -3.83
N THR A 86 -8.77 18.77 -3.32
CA THR A 86 -7.36 18.85 -3.70
C THR A 86 -7.05 18.03 -4.96
N ASP A 87 -5.92 18.31 -5.60
CA ASP A 87 -5.43 17.51 -6.75
C ASP A 87 -5.22 16.05 -6.40
N SER A 88 -4.79 15.76 -5.16
CA SER A 88 -4.65 14.38 -4.69
C SER A 88 -6.01 13.67 -4.63
N GLN A 89 -7.06 14.37 -4.21
CA GLN A 89 -8.40 13.79 -4.13
C GLN A 89 -9.01 13.57 -5.51
N ALA A 90 -8.84 14.52 -6.43
CA ALA A 90 -9.28 14.36 -7.82
C ALA A 90 -8.54 13.22 -8.54
N LYS A 91 -7.23 13.09 -8.31
CA LYS A 91 -6.44 11.97 -8.86
C LYS A 91 -6.91 10.62 -8.30
N ALA A 92 -7.16 10.53 -6.99
CA ALA A 92 -7.65 9.32 -6.36
C ALA A 92 -9.06 8.94 -6.86
N TYR A 93 -9.94 9.92 -7.04
CA TYR A 93 -11.28 9.74 -7.65
C TYR A 93 -11.18 9.14 -9.05
N ARG A 94 -10.37 9.74 -9.93
CA ARG A 94 -10.14 9.25 -11.29
C ARG A 94 -9.51 7.86 -11.30
N ALA A 95 -8.52 7.62 -10.43
CA ALA A 95 -7.86 6.32 -10.32
C ALA A 95 -8.81 5.20 -9.86
N TYR A 96 -9.74 5.50 -8.96
CA TYR A 96 -10.77 4.57 -8.50
C TYR A 96 -11.66 4.11 -9.67
N TYR A 97 -12.25 5.04 -10.44
CA TYR A 97 -13.13 4.68 -11.55
C TYR A 97 -12.39 4.11 -12.77
N ALA A 98 -11.11 4.45 -12.97
CA ALA A 98 -10.28 3.80 -13.98
C ALA A 98 -10.05 2.31 -13.69
N LYS A 99 -10.07 1.91 -12.41
CA LYS A 99 -9.88 0.53 -11.97
C LYS A 99 -11.20 -0.22 -11.75
N ASN A 100 -12.27 0.48 -11.40
CA ASN A 100 -13.61 -0.06 -11.17
C ASN A 100 -14.57 0.34 -12.30
N THR A 101 -14.32 -0.15 -13.52
CA THR A 101 -15.08 0.24 -14.72
C THR A 101 -16.56 -0.17 -14.70
N SER A 102 -16.97 -1.01 -13.75
CA SER A 102 -18.37 -1.39 -13.52
C SER A 102 -19.16 -0.35 -12.71
N GLU A 103 -18.47 0.56 -12.02
CA GLU A 103 -19.09 1.61 -11.21
C GLU A 103 -19.17 2.91 -12.02
N THR A 104 -20.29 3.61 -11.88
CA THR A 104 -20.51 4.88 -12.58
C THR A 104 -20.13 6.05 -11.67
N PRO A 105 -19.35 7.03 -12.16
CA PRO A 105 -19.06 8.23 -11.40
C PRO A 105 -20.34 9.04 -11.14
N ASN A 106 -20.59 9.40 -9.89
CA ASN A 106 -21.67 10.32 -9.52
C ASN A 106 -21.33 11.79 -9.84
N VAL A 107 -20.05 12.08 -10.09
CA VAL A 107 -19.54 13.42 -10.44
C VAL A 107 -18.86 13.35 -11.79
N GLY A 108 -19.18 14.28 -12.69
CA GLY A 108 -18.56 14.37 -14.01
C GLY A 108 -17.03 14.57 -13.94
N SER A 109 -16.31 14.12 -14.97
CA SER A 109 -14.84 14.13 -15.04
C SER A 109 -14.19 15.52 -14.94
#